data_AF-K1X3J8-F1
#
_entry.id   AF-K1X3J8-F1
#
_cell.length_a   1.000
_cell.length_b   1.000
_cell.length_c   1.000
_cell.angle_alpha   90.00
_cell.angle_beta   90.00
_cell.angle_gamma   90.00
#
_symmetry.space_group_name_H-M   'P 1'
#
loop_
_entity.id
_entity.type
_entity.pdbx_description
1 polymer ?
#
loop_
_entity_poly.entity_id
_entity_poly.type
_entity_poly.pdbx_seq_one_letter_code
_entity_poly.pdbx_strand_id
1 'polypeptide(L)'
;MDIQATTTSTEVQTETPISSVAYAGFWKRVWAMLVDSSLFTLVIGGIVIGLTLMGVVIPPNLFEALYFILILIYFAWLESSHWQGTIGKRLMGLKVTDMNGWKISFLRALGRNLAKFISAIILMIGYFMAGFTAKKQALHDMIARTLVIQEKPARTWLVILCIFGPSIALSIAMTVFSSILFGMLGFGLGSLSSDTAFQNAVDEVQQIQDTTTETSTSTDTKLAALEPIQQVEGVLLTQQEMLSGIIVSQATETPFFPYYTYSGDKIYYDDELLSGSDSKTFTVFDDTIGSEYAIDKNHVYYNGEIITGADPQTFTLGNDTYTSDKNNVYYEGEIIAGADPQTFTLLHNGYASDKNNIYYWKDILPNADPKTFKMFTDYYALDKNNAYYKGGIITGADPQTFKVFNDYYAVDKNNAYYKREIIAGADSTTFAVFADNESYATDKNNVYNDNAIIQGADPKTFTP
;
A
#
# COMPACT_ATOMS: atom_id res chain seq x y z
N MET A 1 -21.56 -45.70 -54.91
CA MET A 1 -21.21 -44.27 -54.90
C MET A 1 -22.11 -43.69 -53.81
N ASP A 2 -21.70 -43.89 -52.56
CA ASP A 2 -22.50 -43.54 -51.38
C ASP A 2 -21.80 -42.39 -50.66
N ILE A 3 -22.45 -41.24 -50.66
CA ILE A 3 -21.99 -40.03 -50.01
C ILE A 3 -22.59 -40.04 -48.60
N GLN A 4 -21.75 -40.24 -47.59
CA GLN A 4 -22.14 -40.06 -46.19
C GLN A 4 -22.24 -38.57 -45.87
N ALA A 5 -23.37 -38.16 -45.32
CA ALA A 5 -23.62 -36.82 -44.80
C ALA A 5 -22.97 -36.68 -43.41
N THR A 6 -21.97 -35.80 -43.32
CA THR A 6 -21.35 -35.37 -42.06
C THR A 6 -22.25 -34.32 -41.41
N THR A 7 -22.92 -34.68 -40.31
CA THR A 7 -23.63 -33.71 -39.46
C THR A 7 -22.63 -33.07 -38.49
N THR A 8 -22.22 -31.84 -38.78
CA THR A 8 -21.47 -30.97 -37.87
C THR A 8 -22.40 -30.50 -36.76
N SER A 9 -22.22 -30.99 -35.53
CA SER A 9 -22.90 -30.49 -34.34
C SER A 9 -22.35 -29.10 -34.00
N THR A 10 -23.18 -28.07 -34.17
CA THR A 10 -22.91 -26.72 -33.70
C THR A 10 -22.96 -26.71 -32.17
N GLU A 11 -21.80 -26.69 -31.53
CA GLU A 11 -21.65 -26.47 -30.10
C GLU A 11 -22.05 -25.01 -29.82
N VAL A 12 -23.26 -24.84 -29.27
CA VAL A 12 -23.74 -23.56 -28.75
C VAL A 12 -22.95 -23.29 -27.48
N GLN A 13 -21.93 -22.43 -27.58
CA GLN A 13 -21.25 -21.85 -26.43
C GLN A 13 -22.28 -21.02 -25.67
N THR A 14 -22.76 -21.54 -24.54
CA THR A 14 -23.50 -20.75 -23.56
C THR A 14 -22.51 -19.80 -22.91
N GLU A 15 -22.49 -18.54 -23.36
CA GLU A 15 -21.81 -17.46 -22.66
C GLU A 15 -22.42 -17.33 -21.25
N THR A 16 -21.67 -17.76 -20.23
CA THR A 16 -21.92 -17.35 -18.85
C THR A 16 -21.73 -15.84 -18.77
N PRO A 17 -22.69 -15.06 -18.23
CA PRO A 17 -22.55 -13.61 -18.14
C PRO A 17 -21.36 -13.30 -17.24
N ILE A 18 -20.32 -12.75 -17.85
CA ILE A 18 -19.04 -12.41 -17.21
C ILE A 18 -19.34 -11.46 -16.03
N SER A 19 -18.90 -11.86 -14.84
CA SER A 19 -18.87 -11.01 -13.65
C SER A 19 -18.36 -9.62 -14.02
N SER A 20 -19.03 -8.57 -13.53
CA SER A 20 -18.79 -7.20 -13.94
C SER A 20 -17.37 -6.76 -13.61
N VAL A 21 -16.43 -6.88 -14.56
CA VAL A 21 -15.07 -6.36 -14.44
C VAL A 21 -15.16 -4.85 -14.22
N ALA A 22 -14.85 -4.40 -13.01
CA ALA A 22 -14.89 -2.98 -12.66
C ALA A 22 -13.75 -2.25 -13.38
N TYR A 23 -14.10 -1.38 -14.33
CA TYR A 23 -13.11 -0.59 -15.08
C TYR A 23 -12.71 0.68 -14.33
N ALA A 24 -11.42 1.01 -14.39
CA ALA A 24 -10.88 2.18 -13.71
C ALA A 24 -11.31 3.48 -14.43
N GLY A 25 -12.14 4.27 -13.75
CA GLY A 25 -12.54 5.60 -14.22
C GLY A 25 -11.38 6.61 -14.30
N PHE A 26 -11.66 7.74 -14.94
CA PHE A 26 -10.69 8.81 -15.18
C PHE A 26 -9.94 9.26 -13.93
N TRP A 27 -10.64 9.65 -12.85
CA TRP A 27 -10.03 10.21 -11.64
C TRP A 27 -9.07 9.25 -10.93
N LYS A 28 -9.38 7.95 -10.90
CA LYS A 28 -8.50 6.94 -10.30
C LYS A 28 -7.13 6.88 -11.01
N ARG A 29 -7.13 7.09 -12.33
CA ARG A 29 -5.91 7.13 -13.15
C ARG A 29 -5.13 8.44 -12.96
N VAL A 30 -5.84 9.56 -12.73
CA VAL A 30 -5.21 10.86 -12.41
C VAL A 30 -4.48 10.78 -11.08
N TRP A 31 -5.15 10.29 -10.03
CA TRP A 31 -4.52 10.13 -8.71
C TRP A 31 -3.31 9.18 -8.75
N ALA A 32 -3.42 8.06 -9.46
CA ALA A 32 -2.29 7.17 -9.68
C ALA A 32 -1.10 7.90 -10.36
N MET A 33 -1.38 8.73 -11.37
CA MET A 33 -0.34 9.49 -12.07
C MET A 33 0.33 10.55 -11.18
N LEU A 34 -0.43 11.20 -10.29
CA LEU A 34 0.12 12.17 -9.34
C LEU A 34 1.09 11.49 -8.36
N VAL A 35 0.72 10.32 -7.83
CA VAL A 35 1.60 9.51 -6.97
C VAL A 35 2.86 9.07 -7.70
N ASP A 36 2.73 8.56 -8.92
CA ASP A 36 3.90 8.14 -9.71
C ASP A 36 4.84 9.33 -9.98
N SER A 37 4.27 10.50 -10.30
CA SER A 37 5.04 11.70 -10.61
C SER A 37 5.76 12.28 -9.39
N SER A 38 5.11 12.28 -8.21
CA SER A 38 5.72 12.77 -6.97
C SER A 38 6.89 11.88 -6.53
N LEU A 39 6.68 10.56 -6.51
CA LEU A 39 7.73 9.59 -6.14
C LEU A 39 8.91 9.64 -7.12
N PHE A 40 8.62 9.64 -8.42
CA PHE A 40 9.67 9.68 -9.44
C PHE A 40 10.49 10.98 -9.35
N THR A 41 9.83 12.12 -9.15
CA THR A 41 10.50 13.42 -9.02
C THR A 41 11.33 13.51 -7.74
N LEU A 42 10.86 12.94 -6.62
CA LEU A 42 11.63 12.86 -5.38
C LEU A 42 12.93 12.07 -5.58
N VAL A 43 12.84 10.88 -6.17
CA VAL A 43 14.01 10.01 -6.39
C VAL A 43 15.01 10.67 -7.32
N ILE A 44 14.57 11.16 -8.48
CA ILE A 44 15.46 11.81 -9.44
C ILE A 44 16.02 13.12 -8.86
N GLY A 45 15.20 13.92 -8.18
CA GLY A 45 15.62 15.16 -7.54
C GLY A 45 16.70 14.92 -6.48
N GLY A 46 16.54 13.91 -5.64
CA GLY A 46 17.55 13.51 -4.65
C GLY A 46 18.87 13.10 -5.29
N ILE A 47 18.83 12.32 -6.38
CA ILE A 47 20.02 11.93 -7.14
C ILE A 47 20.72 13.16 -7.73
N VAL A 48 19.97 14.08 -8.36
CA VAL A 48 20.52 15.29 -8.96
C VAL A 48 21.15 16.20 -7.90
N ILE A 49 20.50 16.37 -6.75
CA ILE A 49 21.05 17.13 -5.61
C ILE A 49 22.35 16.49 -5.13
N GLY A 50 22.38 15.17 -4.93
CA GLY A 50 23.58 14.43 -4.53
C GLY A 50 24.74 14.60 -5.52
N LEU A 51 24.47 14.47 -6.82
CA LEU A 51 25.47 14.67 -7.87
C LEU A 51 25.99 16.11 -7.89
N THR A 52 25.11 17.10 -7.69
CA THR A 52 25.47 18.52 -7.62
C THR A 52 26.39 18.79 -6.42
N LEU A 53 26.12 18.19 -5.26
CA LEU A 53 26.98 18.28 -4.08
C LEU A 53 28.36 17.64 -4.29
N MET A 54 28.45 16.65 -5.20
CA MET A 54 29.73 16.05 -5.63
C MET A 54 30.44 16.86 -6.74
N GLY A 55 29.92 18.03 -7.12
CA GLY A 55 30.49 18.90 -8.15
C GLY A 55 30.14 18.49 -9.59
N VAL A 56 29.19 17.57 -9.78
CA VAL A 56 28.72 17.16 -11.11
C VAL A 56 27.57 18.05 -11.55
N VAL A 57 27.76 18.78 -12.64
CA VAL A 57 26.70 19.62 -13.25
C VAL A 57 26.17 18.94 -14.50
N ILE A 58 24.88 18.60 -14.50
CA ILE A 58 24.20 18.00 -15.65
C ILE A 58 23.60 19.12 -16.51
N PRO A 59 23.92 19.20 -17.82
CA PRO A 59 23.30 20.17 -18.71
C PRO A 59 21.77 20.02 -18.77
N PRO A 60 20.97 21.11 -18.80
CA PRO A 60 19.51 21.04 -18.76
C PRO A 60 18.91 20.14 -19.85
N ASN A 61 19.35 20.28 -21.10
CA ASN A 61 18.85 19.47 -22.22
C ASN A 61 19.13 17.96 -22.02
N LEU A 62 20.27 17.61 -21.43
CA LEU A 62 20.61 16.22 -21.14
C LEU A 62 19.76 15.69 -19.99
N PHE A 63 19.53 16.50 -18.95
CA PHE A 63 18.65 16.15 -17.85
C PHE A 63 17.22 15.90 -18.34
N GLU A 64 16.67 16.77 -19.18
CA GLU A 64 15.32 16.61 -19.76
C GLU A 64 15.20 15.33 -20.59
N ALA A 65 16.18 15.06 -21.46
CA ALA A 65 16.21 13.84 -22.27
C ALA A 65 16.30 12.58 -21.41
N LEU A 66 17.17 12.57 -20.38
CA LEU A 66 17.30 11.44 -19.47
C LEU A 66 16.03 11.24 -18.63
N TYR A 67 15.46 12.32 -18.08
CA TYR A 67 14.21 12.27 -17.33
C TYR A 67 13.09 11.67 -18.17
N PHE A 68 12.96 12.10 -19.41
CA PHE A 68 11.99 11.59 -20.38
C PHE A 68 12.19 10.10 -20.72
N ILE A 69 13.43 9.67 -20.91
CA ILE A 69 13.73 8.25 -21.21
C ILE A 69 13.44 7.38 -19.97
N LEU A 70 13.89 7.83 -18.80
CA LEU A 70 13.72 7.08 -17.55
C LEU A 70 12.24 6.96 -17.16
N ILE A 71 11.45 8.01 -17.33
CA ILE A 71 10.01 7.96 -17.01
C ILE A 71 9.27 7.02 -17.98
N LEU A 72 9.63 7.01 -19.27
CA LEU A 72 9.06 6.07 -20.24
C LEU A 72 9.40 4.62 -19.90
N ILE A 73 10.65 4.34 -19.56
CA ILE A 73 11.10 3.01 -19.15
C ILE A 73 10.40 2.60 -17.86
N TYR A 74 10.29 3.48 -16.86
CA TYR A 74 9.58 3.24 -15.60
C TYR A 74 8.13 2.77 -15.85
N PHE A 75 7.37 3.53 -16.64
CA PHE A 75 5.98 3.17 -16.93
C PHE A 75 5.88 1.88 -17.77
N ALA A 76 6.69 1.74 -18.82
CA ALA A 76 6.63 0.57 -19.69
C ALA A 76 7.03 -0.72 -18.96
N TRP A 77 8.06 -0.65 -18.12
CA TRP A 77 8.55 -1.80 -17.36
C TRP A 77 7.54 -2.23 -16.30
N LEU A 78 7.07 -1.32 -15.44
CA LEU A 78 6.14 -1.68 -14.37
C LEU A 78 4.78 -2.16 -14.90
N GLU A 79 4.25 -1.53 -15.95
CA GLU A 79 2.98 -1.94 -16.55
C GLU A 79 3.05 -3.31 -17.27
N SER A 80 4.23 -3.73 -17.72
CA SER A 80 4.44 -5.04 -18.36
C SER A 80 5.03 -6.11 -17.43
N SER A 81 5.43 -5.71 -16.22
CA SER A 81 5.92 -6.61 -15.18
C SER A 81 4.79 -7.46 -14.60
N HIS A 82 5.14 -8.39 -13.70
CA HIS A 82 4.13 -9.15 -12.92
C HIS A 82 3.23 -8.21 -12.10
N TRP A 83 3.68 -6.97 -11.83
CA TRP A 83 2.85 -5.96 -11.21
C TRP A 83 1.82 -5.35 -12.16
N GLN A 84 1.90 -5.46 -13.48
CA GLN A 84 0.82 -4.98 -14.38
C GLN A 84 0.36 -3.53 -14.10
N GLY A 85 1.21 -2.69 -13.51
CA GLY A 85 0.77 -1.44 -12.91
C GLY A 85 1.94 -0.77 -12.20
N THR A 86 1.99 0.55 -12.32
CA THR A 86 2.97 1.39 -11.61
C THR A 86 2.66 1.47 -10.12
N ILE A 87 3.58 2.04 -9.34
CA ILE A 87 3.42 2.17 -7.89
C ILE A 87 2.13 2.93 -7.56
N GLY A 88 1.89 4.06 -8.22
CA GLY A 88 0.66 4.84 -8.04
C GLY A 88 -0.60 4.08 -8.44
N LYS A 89 -0.55 3.32 -9.55
CA LYS A 89 -1.67 2.47 -9.97
C LYS A 89 -1.96 1.37 -8.96
N ARG A 90 -0.92 0.74 -8.39
CA ARG A 90 -1.08 -0.30 -7.38
C ARG A 90 -1.65 0.21 -6.08
N LEU A 91 -1.24 1.40 -5.64
CA LEU A 91 -1.84 2.06 -4.48
C LEU A 91 -3.33 2.40 -4.70
N MET A 92 -3.70 2.72 -5.94
CA MET A 92 -5.08 2.93 -6.37
C MET A 92 -5.85 1.62 -6.66
N GLY A 93 -5.24 0.44 -6.45
CA GLY A 93 -5.85 -0.85 -6.71
C GLY A 93 -6.07 -1.17 -8.20
N LEU A 94 -5.27 -0.56 -9.08
CA LEU A 94 -5.42 -0.64 -10.54
C LEU A 94 -4.41 -1.60 -11.18
N LYS A 95 -4.88 -2.33 -12.21
CA LYS A 95 -4.07 -3.16 -13.09
C LYS A 95 -4.29 -2.81 -14.55
N VAL A 96 -3.23 -2.86 -15.35
CA VAL A 96 -3.21 -2.73 -16.80
C VAL A 96 -3.16 -4.13 -17.41
N THR A 97 -4.14 -4.42 -18.24
CA THR A 97 -4.33 -5.73 -18.87
C THR A 97 -4.53 -5.58 -20.37
N ASP A 98 -4.44 -6.67 -21.12
CA ASP A 98 -4.97 -6.73 -22.47
C ASP A 98 -6.51 -6.86 -22.46
N MET A 99 -7.12 -6.99 -23.64
CA MET A 99 -8.58 -7.13 -23.77
C MET A 99 -9.16 -8.38 -23.11
N ASN A 100 -8.32 -9.37 -22.80
CA ASN A 100 -8.67 -10.66 -22.21
C ASN A 100 -8.31 -10.72 -20.70
N GLY A 101 -7.76 -9.64 -20.13
CA GLY A 101 -7.35 -9.60 -18.72
C GLY A 101 -5.90 -10.04 -18.45
N TRP A 102 -5.14 -10.44 -19.47
CA TRP A 102 -3.76 -10.90 -19.32
C TRP A 102 -2.75 -9.74 -19.23
N LYS A 103 -1.54 -10.07 -18.76
CA LYS A 103 -0.40 -9.15 -18.72
C LYS A 103 0.00 -8.68 -20.11
N ILE A 104 0.27 -7.39 -20.25
CA ILE A 104 0.74 -6.81 -21.51
C ILE A 104 2.26 -6.98 -21.69
N SER A 105 2.70 -7.18 -22.94
CA SER A 105 4.14 -7.20 -23.27
C SER A 105 4.79 -5.82 -23.10
N PHE A 106 6.10 -5.79 -22.86
CA PHE A 106 6.87 -4.55 -22.73
C PHE A 106 6.69 -3.59 -23.92
N LEU A 107 6.78 -4.09 -25.16
CA LEU A 107 6.61 -3.25 -26.35
C LEU A 107 5.19 -2.67 -26.47
N ARG A 108 4.17 -3.44 -26.08
CA ARG A 108 2.79 -2.94 -26.01
C ARG A 108 2.63 -1.87 -24.94
N ALA A 109 3.24 -2.04 -23.77
CA ALA A 109 3.26 -1.04 -22.71
C ALA A 109 4.01 0.23 -23.14
N LEU A 110 5.15 0.10 -23.81
CA LEU A 110 5.91 1.22 -24.36
C LEU A 110 5.09 1.99 -25.41
N GLY A 111 4.49 1.28 -26.38
CA GLY A 111 3.62 1.88 -27.39
C GLY A 111 2.41 2.59 -26.78
N ARG A 112 1.80 2.02 -25.74
CA ARG A 112 0.74 2.66 -24.95
C ARG A 112 1.22 3.95 -24.29
N ASN A 113 2.41 3.95 -23.71
CA ASN A 113 2.99 5.14 -23.07
C ASN A 113 3.42 6.21 -24.08
N LEU A 114 3.83 5.83 -25.30
CA LEU A 114 4.08 6.78 -26.38
C LEU A 114 2.76 7.37 -26.94
N ALA A 115 1.69 6.56 -27.03
CA ALA A 115 0.38 7.03 -27.47
C ALA A 115 -0.26 8.05 -26.51
N LYS A 116 0.21 8.14 -25.27
CA LYS A 116 -0.16 9.20 -24.32
C LYS A 116 0.25 10.60 -24.82
N PHE A 117 1.31 10.73 -25.62
CA PHE A 117 1.67 12.01 -26.23
C PHE A 117 0.65 12.46 -27.27
N ILE A 118 0.11 11.51 -28.05
CA ILE A 118 -0.99 11.79 -28.98
C ILE A 118 -2.20 12.29 -28.18
N SER A 119 -2.51 11.63 -27.06
CA SER A 119 -3.59 12.05 -26.14
C SER A 119 -3.35 13.44 -25.55
N ALA A 120 -2.09 13.83 -25.33
CA ALA A 120 -1.70 15.13 -24.82
C ALA A 120 -1.82 16.25 -25.88
N ILE A 121 -1.38 15.99 -27.11
CA ILE A 121 -1.42 16.94 -28.24
C ILE A 121 -2.86 17.36 -28.56
N ILE A 122 -3.82 16.43 -28.45
CA ILE A 122 -5.26 16.73 -28.63
C ILE A 122 -5.90 17.38 -27.39
N LEU A 123 -5.16 18.23 -26.68
CA LEU A 123 -5.62 18.96 -25.48
C LEU A 123 -6.20 18.06 -24.39
N MET A 124 -5.54 16.92 -24.12
CA MET A 124 -5.95 15.94 -23.11
C MET A 124 -7.30 15.24 -23.35
N ILE A 125 -7.99 15.52 -24.47
CA ILE A 125 -9.28 14.90 -24.81
C ILE A 125 -9.17 13.37 -24.79
N GLY A 126 -8.04 12.84 -25.27
CA GLY A 126 -7.78 11.40 -25.27
C GLY A 126 -7.75 10.76 -23.87
N TYR A 127 -7.43 11.52 -22.83
CA TYR A 127 -7.51 11.04 -21.44
C TYR A 127 -8.95 11.06 -20.91
N PHE A 128 -9.71 12.12 -21.21
CA PHE A 128 -11.10 12.26 -20.77
C PHE A 128 -12.03 11.19 -21.34
N MET A 129 -11.71 10.59 -22.48
CA MET A 129 -12.45 9.44 -23.04
C MET A 129 -12.63 8.29 -22.04
N ALA A 130 -11.70 8.12 -21.10
CA ALA A 130 -11.83 7.11 -20.05
C ALA A 130 -13.03 7.35 -19.11
N GLY A 131 -13.59 8.55 -19.05
CA GLY A 131 -14.82 8.85 -18.30
C GLY A 131 -16.09 8.32 -18.98
N PHE A 132 -16.13 8.37 -20.32
CA PHE A 132 -17.36 8.21 -21.10
C PHE A 132 -17.46 6.88 -21.87
N THR A 133 -16.34 6.18 -22.09
CA THR A 133 -16.35 4.90 -22.81
C THR A 133 -16.87 3.75 -21.93
N ALA A 134 -17.54 2.76 -22.54
CA ALA A 134 -18.13 1.62 -21.84
C ALA A 134 -17.09 0.81 -21.02
N LYS A 135 -15.87 0.66 -21.55
CA LYS A 135 -14.75 -0.01 -20.86
C LYS A 135 -13.80 0.96 -20.14
N LYS A 136 -14.19 2.22 -19.97
CA LYS A 136 -13.39 3.33 -19.39
C LYS A 136 -11.97 3.42 -19.98
N GLN A 137 -11.85 3.21 -21.29
CA GLN A 137 -10.59 3.28 -22.04
C GLN A 137 -10.27 4.72 -22.46
N ALA A 138 -9.02 5.12 -22.29
CA ALA A 138 -8.48 6.34 -22.90
C ALA A 138 -8.03 6.07 -24.35
N LEU A 139 -7.78 7.11 -25.14
CA LEU A 139 -7.33 6.98 -26.53
C LEU A 139 -6.07 6.11 -26.66
N HIS A 140 -5.08 6.31 -25.80
CA HIS A 140 -3.86 5.51 -25.78
C HIS A 140 -4.11 4.04 -25.37
N ASP A 141 -5.14 3.76 -24.57
CA ASP A 141 -5.54 2.40 -24.25
C ASP A 141 -6.20 1.71 -25.46
N MET A 142 -6.99 2.45 -26.24
CA MET A 142 -7.63 1.94 -27.46
C MET A 142 -6.58 1.63 -28.54
N ILE A 143 -5.60 2.53 -28.72
CA ILE A 143 -4.48 2.32 -29.66
C ILE A 143 -3.69 1.07 -29.28
N ALA A 144 -3.42 0.88 -27.98
CA ALA A 144 -2.63 -0.25 -27.49
C ALA A 144 -3.45 -1.54 -27.26
N ARG A 145 -4.78 -1.50 -27.44
CA ARG A 145 -5.73 -2.57 -27.10
C ARG A 145 -5.55 -3.09 -25.67
N THR A 146 -5.54 -2.16 -24.72
CA THR A 146 -5.38 -2.43 -23.29
C THR A 146 -6.58 -1.97 -22.48
N LEU A 147 -6.75 -2.57 -21.31
CA LEU A 147 -7.75 -2.21 -20.32
C LEU A 147 -7.04 -1.80 -19.03
N VAL A 148 -7.70 -0.95 -18.23
CA VAL A 148 -7.31 -0.74 -16.84
C VAL A 148 -8.47 -1.13 -15.97
N ILE A 149 -8.25 -2.16 -15.17
CA ILE A 149 -9.24 -2.78 -14.30
C ILE A 149 -8.93 -2.42 -12.85
N GLN A 150 -9.95 -2.41 -12.03
CA GLN A 150 -9.84 -2.29 -10.60
C GLN A 150 -9.80 -3.70 -9.99
N GLU A 151 -8.73 -4.00 -9.25
CA GLU A 151 -8.53 -5.28 -8.57
C GLU A 151 -8.88 -5.17 -7.08
N LYS A 152 -8.59 -4.03 -6.44
CA LYS A 152 -8.75 -3.80 -5.00
C LYS A 152 -9.26 -2.37 -4.74
N PRO A 153 -9.81 -2.07 -3.54
CA PRO A 153 -10.07 -0.69 -3.13
C PRO A 153 -8.76 0.12 -3.04
N ALA A 154 -8.85 1.42 -3.29
CA ALA A 154 -7.70 2.32 -3.27
C ALA A 154 -7.27 2.62 -1.82
N ARG A 155 -5.97 2.62 -1.54
CA ARG A 155 -5.40 3.04 -0.26
C ARG A 155 -5.25 4.57 -0.23
N THR A 156 -6.36 5.28 -0.09
CA THR A 156 -6.47 6.75 -0.24
C THR A 156 -5.56 7.54 0.70
N TRP A 157 -5.38 7.12 1.95
CA TRP A 157 -4.47 7.80 2.89
C TRP A 157 -2.99 7.71 2.47
N LEU A 158 -2.55 6.58 1.91
CA LEU A 158 -1.20 6.44 1.35
C LEU A 158 -1.00 7.32 0.10
N VAL A 159 -2.05 7.45 -0.71
CA VAL A 159 -2.03 8.32 -1.91
C VAL A 159 -1.81 9.78 -1.51
N ILE A 160 -2.54 10.26 -0.50
CA ILE A 160 -2.38 11.60 0.05
C ILE A 160 -0.96 11.79 0.60
N LEU A 161 -0.47 10.82 1.38
CA LEU A 161 0.89 10.87 1.93
C LEU A 161 1.97 10.89 0.84
N CYS A 162 1.85 10.11 -0.22
CA CYS A 162 2.82 10.10 -1.32
C CYS A 162 2.78 11.39 -2.16
N ILE A 163 1.63 12.06 -2.26
CA ILE A 163 1.49 13.31 -3.02
C ILE A 163 2.00 14.50 -2.20
N PHE A 164 1.54 14.65 -0.96
CA PHE A 164 1.80 15.84 -0.16
C PHE A 164 2.96 15.68 0.83
N GLY A 165 3.26 14.46 1.27
CA GLY A 165 4.35 14.18 2.21
C GLY A 165 5.72 14.70 1.75
N PRO A 166 6.14 14.45 0.49
CA PRO A 166 7.38 15.02 -0.05
C PRO A 166 7.44 16.55 0.02
N SER A 167 6.35 17.23 -0.35
CA SER A 167 6.27 18.69 -0.34
C SER A 167 6.34 19.24 1.08
N ILE A 168 5.62 18.63 2.02
CA ILE A 168 5.65 19.00 3.44
C ILE A 168 7.07 18.82 4.00
N ALA A 169 7.71 17.68 3.74
CA ALA A 169 9.08 17.41 4.18
C ALA A 169 10.09 18.41 3.61
N LEU A 170 9.96 18.77 2.32
CA LEU A 170 10.81 19.77 1.68
C LEU A 170 10.60 21.16 2.28
N SER A 171 9.34 21.56 2.54
CA SER A 171 9.02 22.84 3.18
C SER A 171 9.61 22.94 4.59
N ILE A 172 9.54 21.86 5.37
CA ILE A 172 10.16 21.80 6.70
C ILE A 172 11.69 21.93 6.57
N ALA A 173 12.31 21.17 5.66
CA ALA A 173 13.75 21.20 5.44
C ALA A 173 14.24 22.60 5.02
N MET A 174 13.54 23.26 4.10
CA MET A 174 13.85 24.63 3.66
C MET A 174 13.69 25.65 4.80
N THR A 175 12.67 25.50 5.63
CA THR A 175 12.46 26.36 6.81
C THR A 175 13.63 26.21 7.78
N VAL A 176 13.99 24.98 8.15
CA VAL A 176 15.12 24.68 9.04
C VAL A 176 16.44 25.21 8.45
N PHE A 177 16.69 24.97 7.16
CA PHE A 177 17.87 25.47 6.47
C PHE A 177 17.94 27.00 6.49
N SER A 178 16.83 27.69 6.23
CA SER A 178 16.77 29.15 6.28
C SER A 178 17.03 29.70 7.68
N SER A 179 16.54 29.05 8.74
CA SER A 179 16.80 29.43 10.13
C SER A 179 18.27 29.27 10.51
N ILE A 180 18.91 28.18 10.07
CA ILE A 180 20.34 27.94 10.30
C ILE A 180 21.18 28.99 9.55
N LEU A 181 20.87 29.24 8.27
CA LEU A 181 21.57 30.22 7.45
C LEU A 181 21.43 31.65 8.03
N PHE A 182 20.22 32.03 8.47
CA PHE A 182 19.97 33.32 9.09
C PHE A 182 20.71 33.47 10.43
N GLY A 183 20.79 32.38 11.21
CA GLY A 183 21.62 32.33 12.43
C GLY A 183 23.10 32.54 12.13
N MET A 184 23.65 31.88 11.10
CA MET A 184 25.06 32.02 10.71
C MET A 184 25.38 33.43 10.17
N LEU A 185 24.50 34.01 9.36
CA LEU A 185 24.67 35.37 8.83
C LEU A 185 24.49 36.46 9.91
N GLY A 186 23.54 36.26 10.83
CA GLY A 186 23.31 37.14 11.97
C GLY A 186 24.48 37.17 12.95
N PHE A 187 25.12 36.01 13.18
CA PHE A 187 26.35 35.94 13.98
C PHE A 187 27.54 36.64 13.31
N GLY A 188 27.69 36.49 11.98
CA GLY A 188 28.77 37.11 11.22
C GLY A 188 28.67 38.64 11.09
N LEU A 189 27.46 39.19 10.99
CA LEU A 189 27.23 40.65 10.98
C LEU A 189 27.38 41.27 12.37
N GLY A 190 26.97 40.55 13.43
CA GLY A 190 27.15 40.96 14.81
C GLY A 190 28.63 41.17 15.17
N SER A 191 29.50 40.21 14.82
CA SER A 191 30.94 40.28 15.09
C SER A 191 31.66 41.41 14.34
N LEU A 192 31.26 41.71 13.10
CA LEU A 192 31.84 42.81 12.32
C LEU A 192 31.47 44.18 12.88
N SER A 193 30.24 44.34 13.37
CA SER A 193 29.76 45.60 13.95
C SER A 193 30.33 45.86 15.35
N SER A 194 30.51 44.82 16.17
CA SER A 194 31.06 44.94 17.52
C SER A 194 32.56 45.26 17.50
N ASP A 195 33.33 44.67 16.59
CA ASP A 195 34.77 44.97 16.47
C ASP A 195 35.00 46.41 15.99
N THR A 196 34.21 46.90 15.03
CA THR A 196 34.34 48.28 14.54
C THR A 196 33.91 49.30 15.60
N ALA A 197 32.82 49.04 16.32
CA ALA A 197 32.35 49.91 17.39
C ALA A 197 33.29 49.92 18.60
N PHE A 198 33.89 48.77 18.93
CA PHE A 198 34.89 48.67 20.00
C PHE A 198 36.18 49.41 19.65
N GLN A 199 36.70 49.28 18.42
CA GLN A 199 37.88 50.03 17.99
C GLN A 199 37.62 51.54 17.96
N ASN A 200 36.46 51.99 17.47
CA ASN A 200 36.10 53.40 17.52
C ASN A 200 36.01 53.93 18.96
N ALA A 201 35.47 53.14 19.90
CA ALA A 201 35.42 53.52 21.31
C ALA A 201 36.81 53.53 21.98
N VAL A 202 37.71 52.62 21.60
CA VAL A 202 39.10 52.60 22.07
C VAL A 202 39.86 53.83 21.56
N ASP A 203 39.71 54.17 20.27
CA ASP A 203 40.33 55.36 19.68
C ASP A 203 39.80 56.66 20.30
N GLU A 204 38.49 56.73 20.58
CA GLU A 204 37.86 57.89 21.23
C GLU A 204 38.31 58.05 22.69
N VAL A 205 38.48 56.94 23.43
CA VAL A 205 39.04 56.96 24.79
C VAL A 205 40.53 57.37 24.79
N GLN A 206 41.30 56.91 23.81
CA GLN A 206 42.71 57.30 23.66
C GLN A 206 42.83 58.81 23.37
N GLN A 207 41.96 59.33 22.50
CA GLN A 207 41.89 60.76 22.19
C GLN A 207 41.47 61.59 23.40
N ILE A 208 40.55 61.08 24.23
CA ILE A 208 40.12 61.75 25.47
C ILE A 208 41.26 61.75 26.51
N GLN A 209 42.05 60.69 26.64
CA GLN A 209 43.21 60.65 27.54
C GLN A 209 44.34 61.60 27.14
N ASP A 210 44.60 61.73 25.83
CA ASP A 210 45.59 62.69 25.31
C ASP A 210 45.09 64.15 25.43
N THR A 211 43.77 64.36 25.43
CA THR A 211 43.16 65.70 25.60
C THR A 211 42.96 66.10 27.06
N THR A 212 42.90 65.15 28.02
CA THR A 212 42.72 65.45 29.47
C THR A 212 44.03 65.58 30.27
N THR A 213 45.19 65.48 29.62
CA THR A 213 46.47 65.92 30.22
C THR A 213 46.76 67.41 30.01
N GLU A 214 45.97 68.11 29.21
CA GLU A 214 46.00 69.56 29.08
C GLU A 214 44.66 70.16 29.52
N THR A 215 44.72 71.08 30.48
CA THR A 215 43.63 72.00 30.87
C THR A 215 42.72 71.53 32.00
N SER A 216 43.26 71.75 33.19
CA SER A 216 42.63 72.19 34.43
C SER A 216 41.33 73.02 34.33
N THR A 217 40.65 73.02 35.49
CA THR A 217 39.76 74.01 36.11
C THR A 217 38.23 73.94 35.91
N SER A 218 37.58 73.77 37.08
CA SER A 218 36.39 74.47 37.56
C SER A 218 34.98 73.88 37.31
N THR A 219 34.47 73.26 38.39
CA THR A 219 33.22 73.56 39.14
C THR A 219 31.84 73.10 38.61
N ASP A 220 31.27 72.16 39.38
CA ASP A 220 29.88 71.94 39.81
C ASP A 220 28.73 71.96 38.80
N THR A 221 28.08 70.80 38.60
CA THR A 221 26.75 70.48 39.19
C THR A 221 26.32 69.04 38.84
N LYS A 222 25.91 68.29 39.87
CA LYS A 222 25.10 67.04 39.90
C LYS A 222 25.73 65.71 39.47
N LEU A 223 26.16 64.99 40.50
CA LEU A 223 26.47 63.57 40.56
C LEU A 223 25.27 62.79 41.17
N ALA A 224 25.12 61.54 40.72
CA ALA A 224 24.38 60.40 41.30
C ALA A 224 22.85 60.31 41.07
N ALA A 225 22.24 59.17 40.79
CA ALA A 225 22.71 57.79 40.52
C ALA A 225 21.47 56.89 40.23
N LEU A 226 21.65 55.92 39.32
CA LEU A 226 21.25 54.50 39.34
C LEU A 226 19.75 54.07 39.51
N GLU A 227 19.36 53.19 38.56
CA GLU A 227 18.19 52.29 38.30
C GLU A 227 17.62 51.45 39.50
N PRO A 228 16.58 50.53 39.41
CA PRO A 228 16.09 49.73 38.25
C PRO A 228 14.61 49.20 38.15
N ILE A 229 14.28 48.68 36.95
CA ILE A 229 13.53 47.46 36.56
C ILE A 229 12.41 46.91 37.49
N GLN A 230 11.14 47.05 37.08
CA GLN A 230 10.04 46.16 37.53
C GLN A 230 8.78 46.27 36.62
N GLN A 231 8.83 45.73 35.38
CA GLN A 231 7.63 45.64 34.55
C GLN A 231 7.70 44.54 33.47
N VAL A 232 7.92 43.28 33.85
CA VAL A 232 7.82 42.14 32.92
C VAL A 232 7.08 40.90 33.51
N GLU A 233 6.76 40.86 34.81
CA GLU A 233 6.12 39.68 35.43
C GLU A 233 4.57 39.66 35.38
N GLY A 234 3.92 40.66 34.78
CA GLY A 234 2.45 40.79 34.79
C GLY A 234 1.68 40.11 33.65
N VAL A 235 2.36 39.50 32.67
CA VAL A 235 1.70 39.03 31.42
C VAL A 235 1.65 37.51 31.29
N LEU A 236 2.33 36.75 32.16
CA LEU A 236 2.44 35.28 32.01
C LEU A 236 1.40 34.46 32.80
N LEU A 237 0.56 35.06 33.64
CA LEU A 237 -0.31 34.33 34.57
C LEU A 237 -1.79 34.21 34.13
N THR A 238 -2.19 34.78 33.00
CA THR A 238 -3.61 34.78 32.56
C THR A 238 -3.96 33.74 31.47
N GLN A 239 -3.00 33.00 30.92
CA GLN A 239 -3.30 31.91 29.96
C GLN A 239 -3.37 30.52 30.58
N GLN A 240 -2.87 30.32 31.81
CA GLN A 240 -2.80 28.98 32.41
C GLN A 240 -4.05 28.60 33.23
N GLU A 241 -4.96 29.53 33.48
CA GLU A 241 -6.22 29.28 34.21
C GLU A 241 -7.47 29.13 33.31
N MET A 242 -7.35 29.30 31.98
CA MET A 242 -8.47 29.05 31.05
C MET A 242 -8.58 27.59 30.56
N LEU A 243 -7.58 26.73 30.83
CA LEU A 243 -7.55 25.35 30.33
C LEU A 243 -8.02 24.28 31.35
N SER A 244 -8.34 24.67 32.59
CA SER A 244 -8.69 23.73 33.67
C SER A 244 -10.17 23.77 34.08
N GLY A 245 -11.04 24.46 33.34
CA GLY A 245 -12.40 24.80 33.77
C GLY A 245 -13.58 24.26 32.95
N ILE A 246 -13.44 23.15 32.21
CA ILE A 246 -14.59 22.51 31.55
C ILE A 246 -14.99 21.23 32.29
N ILE A 247 -16.21 21.27 32.81
CA ILE A 247 -16.87 20.27 33.64
C ILE A 247 -16.94 18.92 32.92
N VAL A 248 -16.35 17.91 33.55
CA VAL A 248 -16.58 16.48 33.25
C VAL A 248 -17.98 16.12 33.73
N SER A 249 -18.97 16.20 32.85
CA SER A 249 -20.22 15.46 33.05
C SER A 249 -19.94 14.00 32.73
N GLN A 250 -20.31 13.10 33.64
CA GLN A 250 -20.24 11.65 33.47
C GLN A 250 -20.87 11.22 32.13
N ALA A 251 -20.04 11.00 31.13
CA ALA A 251 -20.40 10.21 29.97
C ALA A 251 -20.25 8.76 30.42
N THR A 252 -21.36 8.03 30.43
CA THR A 252 -21.36 6.57 30.37
C THR A 252 -20.34 6.15 29.31
N GLU A 253 -19.38 5.30 29.67
CA GLU A 253 -18.38 4.76 28.74
C GLU A 253 -19.09 4.25 27.49
N THR A 254 -19.04 5.04 26.43
CA THR A 254 -19.56 4.64 25.13
C THR A 254 -18.48 3.76 24.53
N PRO A 255 -18.79 2.53 24.12
CA PRO A 255 -17.80 1.65 23.51
C PRO A 255 -17.15 2.39 22.34
N PHE A 256 -15.82 2.47 22.38
CA PHE A 256 -15.03 3.20 21.40
C PHE A 256 -14.98 2.36 20.12
N PHE A 257 -15.88 2.64 19.19
CA PHE A 257 -15.82 2.11 17.84
C PHE A 257 -15.06 3.13 16.98
N PRO A 258 -13.79 2.87 16.60
CA PRO A 258 -12.95 3.88 15.94
C PRO A 258 -13.54 4.40 14.62
N TYR A 259 -14.49 3.67 14.03
CA TYR A 259 -15.08 4.00 12.74
C TYR A 259 -16.53 4.49 12.81
N TYR A 260 -17.31 4.14 13.83
CA TYR A 260 -18.74 4.48 13.90
C TYR A 260 -19.01 5.60 14.92
N THR A 261 -19.71 6.66 14.50
CA THR A 261 -20.12 7.77 15.38
C THR A 261 -21.62 8.03 15.33
N TYR A 262 -22.16 8.59 16.42
CA TYR A 262 -23.59 8.86 16.59
C TYR A 262 -23.84 10.36 16.76
N SER A 263 -24.84 10.90 16.05
CA SER A 263 -25.34 12.27 16.24
C SER A 263 -26.87 12.27 16.23
N GLY A 264 -27.46 12.22 17.42
CA GLY A 264 -28.90 12.00 17.57
C GLY A 264 -29.32 10.64 16.99
N ASP A 265 -30.32 10.65 16.11
CA ASP A 265 -30.81 9.45 15.40
C ASP A 265 -29.99 9.08 14.14
N LYS A 266 -28.83 9.70 13.93
CA LYS A 266 -27.99 9.47 12.76
C LYS A 266 -26.72 8.73 13.14
N ILE A 267 -26.34 7.77 12.32
CA ILE A 267 -25.11 6.99 12.43
C ILE A 267 -24.19 7.36 11.29
N TYR A 268 -22.90 7.45 11.57
CA TYR A 268 -21.86 7.74 10.61
C TYR A 268 -20.78 6.68 10.67
N TYR A 269 -20.15 6.39 9.54
CA TYR A 269 -18.93 5.58 9.44
C TYR A 269 -17.87 6.44 8.75
N ASP A 270 -16.70 6.61 9.35
CA ASP A 270 -15.63 7.49 8.84
C ASP A 270 -16.15 8.89 8.43
N ASP A 271 -16.97 9.49 9.30
CA ASP A 271 -17.65 10.78 9.10
C ASP A 271 -18.69 10.84 7.95
N GLU A 272 -18.98 9.73 7.28
CA GLU A 272 -20.03 9.62 6.26
C GLU A 272 -21.34 9.09 6.84
N LEU A 273 -22.47 9.71 6.47
CA LEU A 273 -23.80 9.32 6.97
C LEU A 273 -24.20 7.94 6.42
N LEU A 274 -24.47 6.99 7.31
CA LEU A 274 -25.08 5.70 6.97
C LEU A 274 -26.56 5.90 6.63
N SER A 275 -26.83 6.14 5.34
CA SER A 275 -28.18 6.37 4.87
C SER A 275 -29.03 5.10 4.99
N GLY A 276 -30.17 5.20 5.69
CA GLY A 276 -31.10 4.07 5.89
C GLY A 276 -30.82 3.21 7.13
N SER A 277 -29.83 3.57 7.95
CA SER A 277 -29.57 2.90 9.23
C SER A 277 -30.68 3.16 10.26
N ASP A 278 -31.03 2.15 11.04
CA ASP A 278 -31.93 2.28 12.18
C ASP A 278 -31.14 2.44 13.48
N SER A 279 -30.98 3.70 13.93
CA SER A 279 -30.21 4.03 15.14
C SER A 279 -30.66 3.34 16.42
N LYS A 280 -31.92 2.89 16.50
CA LYS A 280 -32.49 2.27 17.69
C LYS A 280 -32.09 0.79 17.83
N THR A 281 -31.78 0.15 16.71
CA THR A 281 -31.44 -1.27 16.64
C THR A 281 -30.00 -1.53 16.19
N PHE A 282 -29.27 -0.46 15.86
CA PHE A 282 -27.89 -0.54 15.39
C PHE A 282 -26.95 -1.05 16.48
N THR A 283 -26.18 -2.06 16.14
CA THR A 283 -25.17 -2.68 16.99
C THR A 283 -23.92 -2.91 16.16
N VAL A 284 -22.77 -2.51 16.69
CA VAL A 284 -21.45 -2.84 16.11
C VAL A 284 -20.94 -4.10 16.81
N PHE A 285 -20.32 -5.02 16.07
CA PHE A 285 -19.77 -6.20 16.70
C PHE A 285 -18.45 -5.88 17.41
N ASP A 286 -18.34 -6.24 18.68
CA ASP A 286 -17.27 -5.82 19.61
C ASP A 286 -16.04 -6.75 19.64
N ASP A 287 -15.73 -7.41 18.52
CA ASP A 287 -14.52 -8.23 18.43
C ASP A 287 -13.44 -7.54 17.59
N THR A 288 -12.18 -7.88 17.85
CA THR A 288 -10.95 -7.44 17.18
C THR A 288 -11.04 -7.46 15.65
N ILE A 289 -11.87 -8.35 15.08
CA ILE A 289 -12.18 -8.46 13.65
C ILE A 289 -13.63 -8.01 13.34
N GLY A 290 -14.54 -8.11 14.31
CA GLY A 290 -15.96 -7.77 14.17
C GLY A 290 -16.25 -6.27 14.08
N SER A 291 -15.34 -5.40 14.53
CA SER A 291 -15.57 -3.94 14.57
C SER A 291 -15.81 -3.29 13.19
N GLU A 292 -15.49 -3.97 12.10
CA GLU A 292 -15.81 -3.58 10.72
C GLU A 292 -17.28 -3.85 10.37
N TYR A 293 -17.92 -4.82 11.06
CA TYR A 293 -19.30 -5.20 10.86
C TYR A 293 -20.23 -4.45 11.82
N ALA A 294 -21.40 -4.08 11.32
CA ALA A 294 -22.50 -3.59 12.13
C ALA A 294 -23.83 -4.16 11.63
N ILE A 295 -24.86 -4.10 12.46
CA ILE A 295 -26.15 -4.68 12.17
C ILE A 295 -27.27 -3.83 12.75
N ASP A 296 -28.35 -3.68 11.99
CA ASP A 296 -29.62 -3.18 12.50
C ASP A 296 -30.76 -4.11 12.10
N LYS A 297 -32.00 -3.76 12.44
CA LYS A 297 -33.17 -4.61 12.14
C LYS A 297 -33.41 -4.86 10.63
N ASN A 298 -32.87 -4.02 9.76
CA ASN A 298 -33.11 -4.01 8.31
C ASN A 298 -31.87 -4.46 7.51
N HIS A 299 -30.66 -4.16 8.00
CA HIS A 299 -29.43 -4.30 7.23
C HIS A 299 -28.27 -4.87 8.06
N VAL A 300 -27.36 -5.53 7.35
CA VAL A 300 -26.01 -5.83 7.83
C VAL A 300 -25.04 -4.95 7.07
N TYR A 301 -24.04 -4.43 7.77
CA TYR A 301 -23.05 -3.50 7.28
C TYR A 301 -21.65 -4.12 7.38
N TYR A 302 -20.81 -3.85 6.39
CA TYR A 302 -19.37 -4.10 6.43
C TYR A 302 -18.65 -2.84 5.96
N ASN A 303 -17.77 -2.28 6.80
CA ASN A 303 -17.07 -1.01 6.53
C ASN A 303 -18.00 0.13 6.08
N GLY A 304 -19.15 0.28 6.76
CA GLY A 304 -20.15 1.31 6.45
C GLY A 304 -21.04 1.03 5.24
N GLU A 305 -20.77 -0.01 4.45
CA GLU A 305 -21.58 -0.39 3.28
C GLU A 305 -22.59 -1.49 3.61
N ILE A 306 -23.78 -1.43 3.00
CA ILE A 306 -24.81 -2.46 3.16
C ILE A 306 -24.41 -3.73 2.42
N ILE A 307 -24.35 -4.86 3.14
CA ILE A 307 -24.20 -6.19 2.57
C ILE A 307 -25.52 -6.58 1.89
N THR A 308 -25.56 -6.45 0.57
CA THR A 308 -26.79 -6.70 -0.19
C THR A 308 -27.21 -8.16 -0.09
N GLY A 309 -28.44 -8.40 0.35
CA GLY A 309 -29.02 -9.74 0.47
C GLY A 309 -28.71 -10.48 1.76
N ALA A 310 -27.98 -9.86 2.70
CA ALA A 310 -27.79 -10.39 4.04
C ALA A 310 -29.10 -10.39 4.83
N ASP A 311 -29.32 -11.44 5.63
CA ASP A 311 -30.42 -11.54 6.58
C ASP A 311 -29.95 -11.13 7.99
N PRO A 312 -30.30 -9.92 8.46
CA PRO A 312 -29.84 -9.44 9.75
C PRO A 312 -30.32 -10.29 10.94
N GLN A 313 -31.41 -11.03 10.79
CA GLN A 313 -31.96 -11.82 11.89
C GLN A 313 -31.18 -13.10 12.15
N THR A 314 -30.47 -13.60 11.14
CA THR A 314 -29.70 -14.85 11.22
C THR A 314 -28.21 -14.65 11.01
N PHE A 315 -27.76 -13.40 10.90
CA PHE A 315 -26.37 -13.08 10.66
C PHE A 315 -25.52 -13.44 11.87
N THR A 316 -24.39 -14.09 11.62
CA THR A 316 -23.46 -14.59 12.62
C THR A 316 -22.04 -14.27 12.20
N LEU A 317 -21.23 -13.89 13.19
CA LEU A 317 -19.80 -13.75 12.99
C LEU A 317 -19.13 -15.12 13.04
N GLY A 318 -18.24 -15.38 12.08
CA GLY A 318 -17.28 -16.46 12.11
C GLY A 318 -15.88 -15.94 12.42
N ASN A 319 -14.89 -16.84 12.36
CA ASN A 319 -13.47 -16.50 12.51
C ASN A 319 -12.88 -16.03 11.17
N ASP A 320 -11.68 -15.45 11.20
CA ASP A 320 -10.90 -15.07 10.02
C ASP A 320 -11.69 -14.22 9.00
N THR A 321 -12.49 -13.26 9.47
CA THR A 321 -13.34 -12.33 8.69
C THR A 321 -14.52 -12.97 7.94
N TYR A 322 -14.73 -14.28 8.09
CA TYR A 322 -15.91 -14.95 7.55
C TYR A 322 -17.13 -14.65 8.40
N THR A 323 -18.26 -14.48 7.74
CA THR A 323 -19.57 -14.30 8.39
C THR A 323 -20.62 -15.10 7.63
N SER A 324 -21.77 -15.38 8.23
CA SER A 324 -22.80 -16.18 7.56
C SER A 324 -24.19 -15.83 8.05
N ASP A 325 -25.17 -16.08 7.20
CA ASP A 325 -26.58 -16.11 7.56
C ASP A 325 -27.23 -17.43 7.09
N LYS A 326 -28.54 -17.56 7.24
CA LYS A 326 -29.25 -18.79 6.85
C LYS A 326 -29.17 -19.12 5.35
N ASN A 327 -28.86 -18.15 4.50
CA ASN A 327 -28.88 -18.26 3.05
C ASN A 327 -27.48 -18.26 2.44
N ASN A 328 -26.53 -17.53 3.02
CA ASN A 328 -25.22 -17.25 2.42
C ASN A 328 -24.08 -17.30 3.43
N VAL A 329 -22.89 -17.54 2.90
CA VAL A 329 -21.61 -17.31 3.59
C VAL A 329 -20.94 -16.10 2.94
N TYR A 330 -20.28 -15.29 3.76
CA TYR A 330 -19.62 -14.07 3.37
C TYR A 330 -18.16 -14.07 3.80
N TYR A 331 -17.32 -13.38 3.04
CA TYR A 331 -15.94 -13.07 3.36
C TYR A 331 -15.71 -11.58 3.08
N GLU A 332 -15.31 -10.79 4.08
CA GLU A 332 -15.15 -9.32 3.97
C GLU A 332 -16.39 -8.64 3.35
N GLY A 333 -17.59 -9.01 3.81
CA GLY A 333 -18.87 -8.47 3.31
C GLY A 333 -19.31 -8.94 1.92
N GLU A 334 -18.51 -9.76 1.22
CA GLU A 334 -18.88 -10.31 -0.09
C GLU A 334 -19.45 -11.72 0.01
N ILE A 335 -20.49 -12.03 -0.76
CA ILE A 335 -21.06 -13.39 -0.84
C ILE A 335 -20.03 -14.34 -1.47
N ILE A 336 -19.76 -15.46 -0.79
CA ILE A 336 -18.98 -16.56 -1.33
C ILE A 336 -19.88 -17.39 -2.24
N ALA A 337 -19.75 -17.20 -3.54
CA ALA A 337 -20.61 -17.86 -4.52
C ALA A 337 -20.53 -19.39 -4.41
N GLY A 338 -21.68 -20.04 -4.27
CA GLY A 338 -21.79 -21.50 -4.23
C GLY A 338 -21.46 -22.14 -2.87
N ALA A 339 -21.17 -21.34 -1.83
CA ALA A 339 -21.02 -21.83 -0.46
C ALA A 339 -22.34 -22.34 0.11
N ASP A 340 -22.29 -23.50 0.77
CA ASP A 340 -23.39 -24.04 1.56
C ASP A 340 -23.27 -23.60 3.03
N PRO A 341 -24.05 -22.60 3.49
CA PRO A 341 -23.93 -22.08 4.85
C PRO A 341 -24.21 -23.11 5.94
N GLN A 342 -24.95 -24.19 5.64
CA GLN A 342 -25.27 -25.23 6.65
C GLN A 342 -24.11 -26.17 6.92
N THR A 343 -23.20 -26.33 5.96
CA THR A 343 -22.06 -27.25 6.06
C THR A 343 -20.71 -26.56 6.02
N PHE A 344 -20.72 -25.22 5.92
CA PHE A 344 -19.52 -24.41 5.86
C PHE A 344 -18.72 -24.53 7.15
N THR A 345 -17.46 -24.92 7.02
CA THR A 345 -16.52 -25.13 8.11
C THR A 345 -15.25 -24.37 7.80
N LEU A 346 -14.88 -23.46 8.71
CA LEU A 346 -13.60 -22.78 8.65
C LEU A 346 -12.48 -23.76 8.95
N LEU A 347 -11.45 -23.74 8.11
CA LEU A 347 -10.19 -24.40 8.37
C LEU A 347 -9.22 -23.32 8.88
N HIS A 348 -7.92 -23.46 8.63
CA HIS A 348 -6.92 -22.49 9.08
C HIS A 348 -6.36 -21.68 7.90
N ASN A 349 -5.84 -20.48 8.19
CA ASN A 349 -5.13 -19.63 7.23
C ASN A 349 -5.88 -19.37 5.91
N GLY A 350 -7.15 -19.01 6.04
CA GLY A 350 -8.00 -18.66 4.92
C GLY A 350 -8.61 -19.85 4.20
N TYR A 351 -8.25 -21.09 4.53
CA TYR A 351 -8.98 -22.24 4.00
C TYR A 351 -10.35 -22.40 4.67
N ALA A 352 -11.33 -22.82 3.89
CA ALA A 352 -12.62 -23.26 4.39
C ALA A 352 -13.16 -24.41 3.51
N SER A 353 -14.19 -25.09 3.98
CA SER A 353 -14.79 -26.21 3.27
C SER A 353 -16.28 -26.25 3.47
N ASP A 354 -17.00 -26.79 2.51
CA ASP A 354 -18.35 -27.27 2.71
C ASP A 354 -18.50 -28.67 2.11
N LYS A 355 -19.73 -29.21 2.06
CA LYS A 355 -19.97 -30.56 1.53
C LYS A 355 -19.59 -30.73 0.04
N ASN A 356 -19.49 -29.64 -0.72
CA ASN A 356 -19.30 -29.62 -2.17
C ASN A 356 -17.92 -29.09 -2.59
N ASN A 357 -17.35 -28.16 -1.83
CA ASN A 357 -16.21 -27.36 -2.26
C ASN A 357 -15.18 -27.14 -1.14
N ILE A 358 -13.95 -26.88 -1.57
CA ILE A 358 -12.91 -26.27 -0.73
C ILE A 358 -12.72 -24.85 -1.19
N TYR A 359 -12.51 -23.95 -0.23
CA TYR A 359 -12.32 -22.52 -0.44
C TYR A 359 -10.95 -22.10 0.06
N TYR A 360 -10.36 -21.11 -0.60
CA TYR A 360 -9.24 -20.34 -0.10
C TYR A 360 -9.62 -18.86 -0.18
N TRP A 361 -9.83 -18.26 0.98
CA TRP A 361 -10.56 -17.01 1.13
C TRP A 361 -11.95 -17.15 0.50
N LYS A 362 -12.32 -16.29 -0.45
CA LYS A 362 -13.60 -16.37 -1.16
C LYS A 362 -13.59 -17.29 -2.39
N ASP A 363 -12.42 -17.76 -2.83
CA ASP A 363 -12.29 -18.47 -4.10
C ASP A 363 -12.45 -19.99 -3.91
N ILE A 364 -13.26 -20.63 -4.75
CA ILE A 364 -13.37 -22.10 -4.81
C ILE A 364 -12.06 -22.65 -5.40
N LEU A 365 -11.46 -23.63 -4.72
CA LEU A 365 -10.34 -24.39 -5.27
C LEU A 365 -10.83 -25.30 -6.40
N PRO A 366 -10.38 -25.09 -7.64
CA PRO A 366 -10.83 -25.88 -8.77
C PRO A 366 -10.37 -27.34 -8.62
N ASN A 367 -11.29 -28.27 -8.87
CA ASN A 367 -11.04 -29.72 -8.84
C ASN A 367 -10.59 -30.29 -7.48
N ALA A 368 -10.78 -29.54 -6.39
CA ALA A 368 -10.55 -30.07 -5.06
C ALA A 368 -11.59 -31.14 -4.71
N ASP A 369 -11.16 -32.17 -3.98
CA ASP A 369 -12.05 -33.17 -3.39
C ASP A 369 -12.25 -32.89 -1.89
N PRO A 370 -13.37 -32.28 -1.48
CA PRO A 370 -13.60 -31.90 -0.10
C PRO A 370 -13.58 -33.08 0.88
N LYS A 371 -13.91 -34.29 0.41
CA LYS A 371 -13.99 -35.48 1.26
C LYS A 371 -12.61 -35.99 1.67
N THR A 372 -11.60 -35.72 0.84
CA THR A 372 -10.23 -36.18 1.07
C THR A 372 -9.25 -35.04 1.35
N PHE A 373 -9.74 -33.80 1.33
CA PHE A 373 -8.93 -32.62 1.56
C PHE A 373 -8.41 -32.59 3.01
N LYS A 374 -7.11 -32.39 3.15
CA LYS A 374 -6.43 -32.34 4.43
C LYS A 374 -5.31 -31.32 4.38
N MET A 375 -5.29 -30.44 5.38
CA MET A 375 -4.16 -29.54 5.61
C MET A 375 -3.03 -30.28 6.33
N PHE A 376 -1.80 -30.03 5.89
CA PHE A 376 -0.58 -30.58 6.46
C PHE A 376 0.20 -29.50 7.20
N THR A 377 0.18 -28.29 6.66
CA THR A 377 0.64 -27.10 7.35
C THR A 377 -0.32 -25.96 7.08
N ASP A 378 0.04 -24.80 7.58
CA ASP A 378 -0.59 -23.51 7.37
C ASP A 378 -0.67 -23.09 5.89
N TYR A 379 0.13 -23.72 5.02
CA TYR A 379 0.17 -23.41 3.58
C TYR A 379 -0.05 -24.63 2.69
N TYR A 380 0.46 -25.80 3.09
CA TYR A 380 0.31 -27.03 2.32
C TYR A 380 -0.96 -27.79 2.68
N ALA A 381 -1.70 -28.16 1.64
CA ALA A 381 -2.84 -29.05 1.76
C ALA A 381 -2.84 -30.05 0.61
N LEU A 382 -3.53 -31.17 0.79
CA LEU A 382 -3.65 -32.21 -0.22
C LEU A 382 -5.05 -32.78 -0.24
N ASP A 383 -5.44 -33.28 -1.39
CA ASP A 383 -6.53 -34.24 -1.52
C ASP A 383 -6.04 -35.46 -2.32
N LYS A 384 -6.94 -36.40 -2.64
CA LYS A 384 -6.56 -37.61 -3.38
C LYS A 384 -6.04 -37.34 -4.81
N ASN A 385 -6.33 -36.17 -5.38
CA ASN A 385 -6.04 -35.80 -6.77
C ASN A 385 -4.88 -34.79 -6.89
N ASN A 386 -4.70 -33.91 -5.91
CA ASN A 386 -3.81 -32.75 -6.01
C ASN A 386 -3.09 -32.42 -4.69
N ALA A 387 -1.93 -31.78 -4.83
CA ALA A 387 -1.28 -31.05 -3.75
C ALA A 387 -1.43 -29.54 -3.99
N TYR A 388 -1.58 -28.78 -2.91
CA TYR A 388 -1.86 -27.35 -2.91
C TYR A 388 -0.88 -26.58 -2.03
N TYR A 389 -0.56 -25.36 -2.45
CA TYR A 389 0.17 -24.38 -1.65
C TYR A 389 -0.57 -23.02 -1.71
N LYS A 390 -1.09 -22.53 -0.58
CA LYS A 390 -1.88 -21.28 -0.48
C LYS A 390 -2.99 -21.20 -1.54
N GLY A 391 -3.82 -22.24 -1.63
CA GLY A 391 -4.92 -22.37 -2.59
C GLY A 391 -4.50 -22.70 -4.03
N GLY A 392 -3.22 -22.62 -4.37
CA GLY A 392 -2.71 -22.91 -5.71
C GLY A 392 -2.33 -24.38 -5.88
N ILE A 393 -2.74 -25.01 -6.98
CA ILE A 393 -2.33 -26.38 -7.34
C ILE A 393 -0.82 -26.42 -7.65
N ILE A 394 -0.12 -27.37 -7.04
CA ILE A 394 1.28 -27.68 -7.35
C ILE A 394 1.30 -28.58 -8.58
N THR A 395 1.65 -28.00 -9.73
CA THR A 395 1.55 -28.68 -11.02
C THR A 395 2.58 -29.82 -11.11
N GLY A 396 2.13 -31.02 -11.47
CA GLY A 396 2.98 -32.20 -11.62
C GLY A 396 3.30 -32.95 -10.32
N ALA A 397 2.77 -32.48 -9.18
CA ALA A 397 2.89 -33.18 -7.91
C ALA A 397 2.17 -34.54 -7.94
N ASP A 398 2.77 -35.53 -7.28
CA ASP A 398 2.13 -36.81 -6.98
C ASP A 398 1.59 -36.78 -5.54
N PRO A 399 0.27 -36.57 -5.33
CA PRO A 399 -0.33 -36.44 -4.00
C PRO A 399 -0.20 -37.70 -3.15
N GLN A 400 -0.07 -38.88 -3.76
CA GLN A 400 0.00 -40.15 -3.04
C GLN A 400 1.35 -40.35 -2.36
N THR A 401 2.41 -39.73 -2.90
CA THR A 401 3.77 -39.83 -2.36
C THR A 401 4.27 -38.50 -1.79
N PHE A 402 3.40 -37.49 -1.76
CA PHE A 402 3.76 -36.14 -1.33
C PHE A 402 3.99 -36.11 0.19
N LYS A 403 5.15 -35.62 0.58
CA LYS A 403 5.59 -35.48 1.96
C LYS A 403 5.98 -34.03 2.20
N VAL A 404 5.29 -33.40 3.13
CA VAL A 404 5.59 -32.03 3.57
C VAL A 404 6.62 -32.10 4.70
N PHE A 405 7.67 -31.28 4.60
CA PHE A 405 8.69 -31.15 5.65
C PHE A 405 8.42 -29.96 6.56
N ASN A 406 8.10 -28.81 5.98
CA ASN A 406 7.75 -27.58 6.69
C ASN A 406 6.86 -26.69 5.79
N ASP A 407 6.68 -25.43 6.17
CA ASP A 407 5.88 -24.45 5.47
C ASP A 407 6.38 -24.04 4.07
N TYR A 408 7.54 -24.53 3.66
CA TYR A 408 8.16 -24.19 2.39
C TYR A 408 8.58 -25.42 1.59
N TYR A 409 9.08 -26.48 2.23
CA TYR A 409 9.61 -27.63 1.52
C TYR A 409 8.68 -28.83 1.58
N ALA A 410 8.54 -29.47 0.43
CA ALA A 410 7.89 -30.76 0.29
C ALA A 410 8.58 -31.58 -0.80
N VAL A 411 8.33 -32.89 -0.83
CA VAL A 411 8.81 -33.80 -1.87
C VAL A 411 7.70 -34.73 -2.30
N ASP A 412 7.82 -35.27 -3.50
CA ASP A 412 7.15 -36.50 -3.88
C ASP A 412 8.17 -37.49 -4.46
N LYS A 413 7.71 -38.62 -4.99
CA LYS A 413 8.61 -39.63 -5.56
C LYS A 413 9.45 -39.13 -6.75
N ASN A 414 9.04 -38.05 -7.43
CA ASN A 414 9.67 -37.53 -8.63
C ASN A 414 10.49 -36.25 -8.37
N ASN A 415 10.03 -35.37 -7.49
CA ASN A 415 10.53 -34.00 -7.37
C ASN A 415 10.63 -33.54 -5.90
N ALA A 416 11.52 -32.59 -5.66
CA ALA A 416 11.48 -31.73 -4.47
C ALA A 416 10.89 -30.36 -4.84
N TYR A 417 10.17 -29.77 -3.90
CA TYR A 417 9.42 -28.52 -4.07
C TYR A 417 9.84 -27.51 -3.02
N TYR A 418 9.99 -26.27 -3.47
CA TYR A 418 9.98 -25.10 -2.60
C TYR A 418 8.72 -24.29 -2.94
N LYS A 419 7.79 -24.25 -1.99
CA LYS A 419 6.43 -23.72 -2.10
C LYS A 419 5.64 -24.48 -3.18
N ARG A 420 5.58 -23.91 -4.38
CA ARG A 420 4.88 -24.51 -5.54
C ARG A 420 5.83 -24.85 -6.69
N GLU A 421 7.10 -24.50 -6.55
CA GLU A 421 8.08 -24.60 -7.63
C GLU A 421 8.94 -25.85 -7.44
N ILE A 422 9.20 -26.55 -8.54
CA ILE A 422 10.14 -27.69 -8.55
C ILE A 422 11.56 -27.16 -8.36
N ILE A 423 12.30 -27.75 -7.42
CA ILE A 423 13.71 -27.47 -7.21
C ILE A 423 14.50 -28.24 -8.27
N ALA A 424 15.03 -27.53 -9.25
CA ALA A 424 15.70 -28.14 -10.40
C ALA A 424 16.96 -28.91 -9.98
N GLY A 425 17.02 -30.19 -10.39
CA GLY A 425 18.16 -31.06 -10.10
C GLY A 425 18.17 -31.68 -8.71
N ALA A 426 17.14 -31.44 -7.90
CA ALA A 426 17.03 -32.03 -6.57
C ALA A 426 16.75 -33.53 -6.62
N ASP A 427 17.45 -34.28 -5.77
CA ASP A 427 17.21 -35.70 -5.56
C ASP A 427 16.15 -35.88 -4.46
N SER A 428 14.91 -36.11 -4.87
CA SER A 428 13.77 -36.24 -3.93
C SER A 428 13.89 -37.39 -2.94
N THR A 429 14.68 -38.42 -3.26
CA THR A 429 14.86 -39.61 -2.41
C THR A 429 15.77 -39.32 -1.21
N THR A 430 16.76 -38.44 -1.39
CA THR A 430 17.74 -38.08 -0.37
C THR A 430 17.55 -36.67 0.19
N PHE A 431 16.48 -35.98 -0.24
CA PHE A 431 16.17 -34.63 0.18
C PHE A 431 15.82 -34.56 1.67
N ALA A 432 16.41 -33.59 2.36
CA ALA A 432 16.21 -33.32 3.77
C ALA A 432 16.26 -31.82 4.05
N VAL A 433 15.55 -31.38 5.10
CA VAL A 433 15.37 -29.97 5.46
C VAL A 433 15.96 -29.75 6.85
N PHE A 434 16.62 -28.62 7.07
CA PHE A 434 17.26 -28.31 8.34
C PHE A 434 16.22 -27.93 9.38
N ALA A 435 16.26 -28.56 10.55
CA ALA A 435 15.28 -28.30 11.62
C ALA A 435 15.37 -26.86 12.16
N ASP A 436 16.57 -26.31 12.28
CA ASP A 436 16.82 -24.98 12.86
C ASP A 436 16.76 -23.84 11.82
N ASN A 437 16.60 -24.17 10.53
CA ASN A 437 16.54 -23.17 9.47
C ASN A 437 15.63 -23.60 8.32
N GLU A 438 14.42 -23.05 8.33
CA GLU A 438 13.33 -23.43 7.43
C GLU A 438 13.59 -23.12 5.95
N SER A 439 14.63 -22.34 5.65
CA SER A 439 15.01 -21.93 4.28
C SER A 439 16.17 -22.73 3.70
N TYR A 440 16.71 -23.72 4.42
CA TYR A 440 17.78 -24.56 3.91
C TYR A 440 17.32 -26.01 3.74
N ALA A 441 17.83 -26.64 2.71
CA ALA A 441 17.66 -28.07 2.46
C ALA A 441 18.93 -28.67 1.86
N THR A 442 19.04 -29.98 1.87
CA THR A 442 20.18 -30.71 1.32
C THR A 442 19.70 -32.01 0.68
N ASP A 443 20.43 -32.48 -0.32
CA ASP A 443 20.31 -33.84 -0.83
C ASP A 443 21.72 -34.44 -1.02
N LYS A 444 21.83 -35.64 -1.58
CA LYS A 444 23.13 -36.30 -1.78
C LYS A 444 24.11 -35.52 -2.68
N ASN A 445 23.63 -34.59 -3.50
CA ASN A 445 24.37 -33.86 -4.53
C ASN A 445 24.60 -32.38 -4.18
N ASN A 446 23.62 -31.70 -3.56
CA ASN A 446 23.62 -30.25 -3.39
C ASN A 446 23.07 -29.80 -2.03
N VAL A 447 23.46 -28.58 -1.63
CA VAL A 447 22.81 -27.82 -0.56
C VAL A 447 22.01 -26.68 -1.19
N TYR A 448 20.81 -26.45 -0.69
CA TYR A 448 19.86 -25.49 -1.20
C TYR A 448 19.60 -24.40 -0.15
N ASN A 449 19.46 -23.17 -0.63
CA ASN A 449 18.78 -22.09 0.09
C ASN A 449 17.56 -21.69 -0.75
N ASP A 450 16.38 -21.79 -0.17
CA ASP A 450 15.10 -21.72 -0.85
C ASP A 450 15.06 -22.72 -2.03
N ASN A 451 14.96 -22.24 -3.27
CA ASN A 451 14.98 -23.07 -4.47
C ASN A 451 16.33 -23.04 -5.22
N ALA A 452 17.36 -22.41 -4.66
CA ALA A 452 18.64 -22.19 -5.32
C ALA A 452 19.74 -23.10 -4.76
N ILE A 453 20.57 -23.65 -5.64
CA ILE A 453 21.77 -24.42 -5.26
C ILE A 453 22.86 -23.47 -4.76
N ILE A 454 23.42 -23.75 -3.58
CA ILE A 454 24.58 -23.05 -3.05
C ILE A 454 25.84 -23.60 -3.70
N GLN A 455 26.45 -22.82 -4.58
CA GLN A 455 27.65 -23.23 -5.31
C GLN A 455 28.84 -23.44 -4.36
N GLY A 456 29.52 -24.57 -4.49
CA GLY A 456 30.70 -24.92 -3.71
C GLY A 456 30.42 -25.45 -2.30
N ALA A 457 29.16 -25.59 -1.90
CA ALA A 457 28.80 -26.26 -0.65
C ALA A 457 28.96 -27.78 -0.79
N ASP A 458 29.57 -28.44 0.20
CA ASP A 458 29.65 -29.91 0.27
C ASP A 458 28.47 -30.45 1.09
N PRO A 459 27.50 -31.16 0.48
CA PRO A 459 26.34 -31.68 1.21
C PRO A 459 26.70 -32.56 2.42
N LYS A 460 27.89 -33.18 2.44
CA LYS A 460 28.34 -34.02 3.55
C LYS A 460 28.75 -33.23 4.78
N THR A 461 29.11 -31.95 4.62
CA THR A 461 29.44 -31.08 5.75
C THR A 461 28.20 -30.41 6.35
N PHE A 462 27.02 -30.64 5.77
CA PHE A 462 25.75 -30.05 6.15
C PHE A 462 24.79 -31.15 6.61
N THR A 463 24.75 -31.42 7.92
CA THR A 463 23.83 -32.39 8.53
C THR A 463 22.52 -31.69 8.94
N PRO A 464 21.37 -32.06 8.34
CA PRO A 464 20.07 -31.44 8.59
C PRO A 464 19.46 -31.75 9.96
#